data_AF-A0A380FJ06-F1
#
_entry.id   AF-A0A380FJ06-F1
#
_cell.length_a   1.000
_cell.length_b   1.000
_cell.length_c   1.000
_cell.angle_alpha   90.00
_cell.angle_beta   90.00
_cell.angle_gamma   90.00
#
_symmetry.space_group_name_H-M   'P 1'
#
loop_
_entity.id
_entity.type
_entity.pdbx_description
1 polymer ?
#
loop_
_entity_poly.entity_id
_entity_poly.type
_entity_poly.pdbx_seq_one_letter_code
_entity_poly.pdbx_strand_id
1 'polypeptide(L)'
;MILTTDKGPGVYKQKLHQSGIEKSIIDEYGQLYEAEQPLEDILKLANKIWNQKKGPSIKRKEKLTQSLLQKGYSFEKIKEVMSEMDFSQSEEEVDLLIQKDLEKVYNKNTRKYTGSQLINKTIEGLMRKGYTYDKIKSKLEESGINSGTEEIE
;
A
#
# COMPACT_ATOMS: atom_id res chain seq x y z
N MET A 1 2.21 -33.44 0.68
CA MET A 1 2.73 -32.09 0.97
C MET A 1 1.65 -31.10 0.56
N ILE A 2 0.99 -30.42 1.49
CA ILE A 2 -0.04 -29.43 1.15
C ILE A 2 0.69 -28.18 0.64
N LEU A 3 0.82 -28.03 -0.68
CA LEU A 3 1.25 -26.76 -1.30
C LEU A 3 0.17 -25.70 -1.04
N THR A 4 0.31 -25.01 0.08
CA THR A 4 -0.47 -23.83 0.47
C THR A 4 0.46 -22.62 0.51
N THR A 5 1.38 -22.52 -0.45
CA THR A 5 2.46 -21.52 -0.52
C THR A 5 1.99 -20.06 -0.48
N ASP A 6 0.68 -19.81 -0.59
CA ASP A 6 0.08 -18.48 -0.54
C ASP A 6 -0.73 -18.18 0.75
N LYS A 7 -0.83 -19.15 1.68
CA LYS A 7 -1.58 -19.03 2.96
C LYS A 7 -0.61 -19.08 4.13
N GLY A 8 -0.68 -18.08 4.99
CA GLY A 8 0.05 -18.02 6.26
C GLY A 8 -0.65 -18.78 7.39
N PRO A 9 0.04 -18.87 8.55
CA PRO A 9 -0.41 -19.68 9.70
C PRO A 9 -1.78 -19.31 10.26
N GLY A 10 -2.16 -18.03 10.23
CA GLY A 10 -3.46 -17.58 10.70
C GLY A 10 -4.63 -18.18 9.91
N VAL A 11 -4.51 -18.28 8.59
CA VAL A 11 -5.53 -18.91 7.73
C VAL A 11 -5.56 -20.42 7.96
N TYR A 12 -4.41 -21.04 8.17
CA TYR A 12 -4.32 -22.45 8.53
C TYR A 12 -5.06 -22.74 9.86
N LYS A 13 -4.74 -21.99 10.93
CA LYS A 13 -5.42 -22.10 12.23
C LYS A 13 -6.92 -21.88 12.13
N GLN A 14 -7.36 -20.88 11.36
CA GLN A 14 -8.78 -20.60 11.15
C GLN A 14 -9.51 -21.76 10.48
N LYS A 15 -8.90 -22.42 9.49
CA LYS A 15 -9.49 -23.59 8.82
C LYS A 15 -9.62 -24.78 9.77
N LEU A 16 -8.58 -25.07 10.56
CA LEU A 16 -8.64 -26.15 11.54
C LEU A 16 -9.76 -25.91 12.58
N HIS A 17 -9.89 -24.67 13.04
CA HIS A 17 -10.98 -24.27 13.94
C HIS A 17 -12.37 -24.48 13.30
N GLN A 18 -12.54 -24.09 12.03
CA GLN A 18 -13.80 -24.32 11.29
C GLN A 18 -14.12 -25.81 11.09
N SER A 19 -13.10 -26.66 11.07
CA SER A 19 -13.26 -28.12 11.03
C SER A 19 -13.55 -28.75 12.40
N GLY A 20 -13.67 -27.95 13.47
CA GLY A 20 -13.99 -28.42 14.82
C GLY A 20 -12.81 -29.04 15.57
N ILE A 21 -11.58 -28.76 15.15
CA ILE A 21 -10.38 -29.27 15.81
C ILE A 21 -10.15 -28.51 17.13
N GLU A 22 -9.68 -29.22 18.14
CA GLU A 22 -9.40 -28.64 19.46
C GLU A 22 -8.30 -27.57 19.40
N LYS A 23 -8.48 -26.49 20.17
CA LYS A 23 -7.55 -25.35 20.19
C LYS A 23 -6.10 -25.75 20.52
N SER A 24 -5.91 -26.69 21.45
CA SER A 24 -4.59 -27.21 21.84
C SER A 24 -3.82 -27.77 20.63
N ILE A 25 -4.49 -28.61 19.83
CA ILE A 25 -3.97 -29.19 18.58
C ILE A 25 -3.70 -28.07 17.55
N ILE A 26 -4.62 -27.11 17.42
CA ILE A 26 -4.44 -25.98 16.48
C ILE A 26 -3.20 -25.16 16.82
N ASP A 27 -2.98 -24.90 18.10
CA ASP A 27 -1.85 -24.10 18.57
C ASP A 27 -0.52 -24.84 18.33
N GLU A 28 -0.45 -26.14 18.64
CA GLU A 28 0.73 -26.99 18.39
C GLU A 28 1.07 -27.07 16.90
N TYR A 29 0.14 -27.54 16.07
CA TYR A 29 0.38 -27.72 14.63
C TYR A 29 0.50 -26.39 13.88
N GLY A 30 -0.13 -25.33 14.39
CA GLY A 30 0.00 -24.00 13.82
C GLY A 30 1.40 -23.40 14.02
N GLN A 31 2.07 -23.68 15.13
CA GLN A 31 3.47 -23.28 15.35
C GLN A 31 4.43 -24.06 14.43
N LEU A 32 4.22 -25.38 14.30
CA LEU A 32 4.99 -26.20 13.37
C LEU A 32 4.85 -25.68 11.93
N TYR A 33 3.63 -25.38 11.51
CA TYR A 33 3.38 -24.81 10.18
C TYR A 33 4.08 -23.46 9.98
N GLU A 34 4.10 -22.58 10.98
CA GLU A 34 4.81 -21.29 10.91
C GLU A 34 6.33 -21.48 10.78
N ALA A 35 6.91 -22.44 11.50
CA ALA A 35 8.34 -22.77 11.41
C ALA A 35 8.72 -23.37 10.05
N GLU A 36 7.78 -24.04 9.37
CA GLU A 36 7.97 -24.60 8.03
C GLU A 36 7.79 -23.57 6.89
N GLN A 37 7.49 -22.30 7.17
CA GLN A 37 7.37 -21.25 6.14
C GLN A 37 8.69 -20.46 6.02
N PRO A 38 9.54 -20.71 5.01
CA PRO A 38 10.78 -19.96 4.83
C PRO A 38 10.47 -18.50 4.51
N LEU A 39 11.25 -17.57 5.09
CA LEU A 39 11.12 -16.14 4.82
C LEU A 39 11.20 -15.84 3.31
N GLU A 40 12.08 -16.54 2.59
CA GLU A 40 12.29 -16.44 1.14
C GLU A 40 11.00 -16.65 0.33
N ASP A 41 10.16 -17.60 0.72
CA ASP A 41 8.90 -17.87 0.00
C ASP A 41 7.86 -16.77 0.26
N ILE A 42 7.86 -16.23 1.48
CA ILE A 42 7.02 -15.08 1.84
C ILE A 42 7.48 -13.83 1.09
N LEU A 43 8.80 -13.63 0.92
CA LEU A 43 9.38 -12.55 0.13
C LEU A 43 9.00 -12.65 -1.35
N LYS A 44 9.03 -13.84 -1.96
CA LYS A 44 8.56 -14.06 -3.34
C LYS A 44 7.09 -13.70 -3.49
N LEU A 45 6.26 -14.12 -2.53
CA LEU A 45 4.85 -13.78 -2.51
C LEU A 45 4.62 -12.27 -2.34
N ALA A 46 5.37 -11.62 -1.44
CA ALA A 46 5.29 -10.20 -1.18
C ALA A 46 5.72 -9.37 -2.40
N ASN A 47 6.80 -9.75 -3.08
CA ASN A 47 7.24 -9.15 -4.34
C ASN A 47 6.18 -9.28 -5.45
N LYS A 48 5.55 -10.46 -5.57
CA LYS A 48 4.44 -10.66 -6.51
C LYS A 48 3.27 -9.74 -6.22
N ILE A 49 2.88 -9.60 -4.95
CA ILE A 49 1.80 -8.70 -4.53
C ILE A 49 2.21 -7.25 -4.82
N TRP A 50 3.43 -6.86 -4.44
CA TRP A 50 3.97 -5.53 -4.69
C TRP A 50 3.83 -5.17 -6.16
N ASN A 51 4.37 -5.99 -7.07
CA ASN A 51 4.33 -5.78 -8.52
C ASN A 51 2.92 -5.67 -9.11
N GLN A 52 1.92 -6.32 -8.50
CA GLN A 52 0.52 -6.21 -8.92
C GLN A 52 -0.18 -4.93 -8.43
N LYS A 53 0.19 -4.42 -7.24
CA LYS A 53 -0.43 -3.20 -6.69
C LYS A 53 0.19 -1.96 -7.35
N LYS A 54 -0.65 -0.94 -7.57
CA LYS A 54 -0.24 0.36 -8.13
C LYS A 54 -0.50 1.50 -7.14
N GLY A 55 0.23 2.59 -7.34
CA GLY A 55 0.15 3.83 -6.58
C GLY A 55 1.46 4.15 -5.85
N PRO A 56 1.48 5.27 -5.10
CA PRO A 56 2.66 5.70 -4.34
C PRO A 56 3.12 4.64 -3.35
N SER A 57 4.44 4.58 -3.12
CA SER A 57 5.09 3.59 -2.28
C SER A 57 4.40 3.44 -0.92
N ILE A 58 4.03 4.54 -0.27
CA ILE A 58 3.29 4.53 1.01
C ILE A 58 1.99 3.71 0.91
N LYS A 59 1.12 4.01 -0.07
CA LYS A 59 -0.16 3.29 -0.24
C LYS A 59 0.03 1.88 -0.76
N ARG A 60 1.08 1.62 -1.52
CA ARG A 60 1.42 0.30 -2.01
C ARG A 60 1.90 -0.60 -0.86
N LYS A 61 2.70 -0.06 0.07
CA LYS A 61 3.12 -0.70 1.33
C LYS A 61 1.92 -1.05 2.20
N GLU A 62 1.01 -0.11 2.44
CA GLU A 62 -0.25 -0.36 3.17
C GLU A 62 -1.04 -1.53 2.57
N LYS A 63 -1.20 -1.55 1.24
CA LYS A 63 -1.91 -2.64 0.52
C LYS A 63 -1.18 -3.98 0.62
N LEU A 64 0.16 -3.97 0.59
CA LEU A 64 0.97 -5.16 0.76
C LEU A 64 0.77 -5.75 2.16
N THR A 65 0.92 -4.92 3.20
CA THR A 65 0.65 -5.31 4.60
C THR A 65 -0.74 -5.90 4.76
N GLN A 66 -1.79 -5.23 4.27
CA GLN A 66 -3.16 -5.75 4.32
C GLN A 66 -3.30 -7.09 3.58
N SER A 67 -2.66 -7.26 2.43
CA SER A 67 -2.72 -8.51 1.66
C SER A 67 -2.05 -9.67 2.42
N LEU A 68 -0.93 -9.43 3.09
CA LEU A 68 -0.24 -10.44 3.90
C LEU A 68 -1.04 -10.78 5.18
N LEU A 69 -1.66 -9.79 5.82
CA LEU A 69 -2.57 -10.01 6.95
C LEU A 69 -3.76 -10.88 6.56
N GLN A 70 -4.41 -10.59 5.43
CA GLN A 70 -5.52 -11.41 4.91
C GLN A 70 -5.09 -12.82 4.54
N LYS A 71 -3.81 -13.01 4.21
CA LYS A 71 -3.22 -14.32 3.99
C LYS A 71 -2.88 -15.04 5.29
N GLY A 72 -2.96 -14.38 6.44
CA GLY A 72 -2.78 -14.98 7.76
C GLY A 72 -1.35 -14.93 8.28
N TYR A 73 -0.49 -14.07 7.72
CA TYR A 73 0.84 -13.84 8.28
C TYR A 73 0.74 -12.94 9.52
N SER A 74 1.57 -13.24 10.53
CA SER A 74 1.68 -12.43 11.75
C SER A 74 2.27 -11.05 11.46
N PHE A 75 1.97 -10.07 12.30
CA PHE A 75 2.51 -8.72 12.15
C PHE A 75 4.05 -8.70 12.23
N GLU A 76 4.63 -9.54 13.10
CA GLU A 76 6.08 -9.69 13.25
C GLU A 76 6.73 -10.19 11.96
N LYS A 77 6.17 -11.25 11.35
CA LYS A 77 6.67 -11.78 10.08
C LYS A 77 6.52 -10.77 8.94
N ILE A 78 5.42 -10.01 8.92
CA ILE A 78 5.23 -8.95 7.94
C ILE A 78 6.28 -7.84 8.13
N LYS A 79 6.59 -7.47 9.36
CA LYS A 79 7.61 -6.45 9.64
C LYS A 79 8.99 -6.88 9.12
N GLU A 80 9.36 -8.14 9.31
CA GLU A 80 10.59 -8.75 8.77
C GLU A 80 10.62 -8.71 7.23
N VAL A 81 9.53 -9.11 6.57
CA VAL A 81 9.40 -9.00 5.11
C VAL A 81 9.54 -7.55 4.63
N MET A 82 8.94 -6.60 5.35
CA MET A 82 9.00 -5.17 5.01
C MET A 82 10.38 -4.55 5.29
N SER A 83 11.25 -5.16 6.09
CA SER A 83 12.64 -4.67 6.25
C SER A 83 13.57 -5.18 5.17
N GLU A 84 13.31 -6.36 4.61
CA GLU A 84 14.15 -7.00 3.59
C GLU A 84 13.83 -6.52 2.16
N MET A 85 12.61 -6.05 1.91
CA MET A 85 12.18 -5.63 0.58
C MET A 85 12.66 -4.22 0.21
N ASP A 86 13.07 -4.05 -1.05
CA ASP A 86 13.21 -2.71 -1.65
C ASP A 86 11.86 -2.19 -2.15
N PHE A 87 11.53 -0.97 -1.73
CA PHE A 87 10.30 -0.26 -2.11
C PHE A 87 10.58 1.03 -2.87
N SER A 88 11.78 1.16 -3.41
CA SER A 88 12.14 2.23 -4.31
C SER A 88 11.19 2.28 -5.51
N GLN A 89 10.91 3.49 -5.94
CA GLN A 89 10.22 3.77 -7.20
C GLN A 89 11.08 4.78 -7.92
N SER A 90 11.19 4.65 -9.25
CA SER A 90 11.92 5.66 -10.02
C SER A 90 11.17 6.99 -9.97
N GLU A 91 11.91 8.09 -10.14
CA GLU A 91 11.31 9.42 -10.16
C GLU A 91 10.30 9.54 -11.31
N GLU A 92 10.59 8.94 -12.47
CA GLU A 92 9.69 8.91 -13.62
C GLU A 92 8.38 8.15 -13.31
N GLU A 93 8.45 7.03 -12.59
CA GLU A 93 7.26 6.28 -12.19
C GLU A 93 6.36 7.12 -11.27
N VAL A 94 6.97 7.78 -10.27
CA VAL A 94 6.25 8.63 -9.33
C VAL A 94 5.63 9.81 -10.07
N ASP A 95 6.37 10.41 -11.01
CA ASP A 95 5.94 11.56 -11.79
C ASP A 95 4.71 11.24 -12.67
N LEU A 96 4.75 10.12 -13.39
CA LEU A 96 3.62 9.63 -14.18
C LEU A 96 2.39 9.33 -13.32
N LEU A 97 2.59 8.76 -12.13
CA LEU A 97 1.52 8.45 -11.19
C LEU A 97 0.85 9.72 -10.67
N ILE A 98 1.64 10.71 -10.22
CA ILE A 98 1.10 11.95 -9.67
C ILE A 98 0.43 12.78 -10.76
N GLN A 99 0.97 12.83 -11.98
CA GLN A 99 0.34 13.56 -13.09
C GLN A 99 -1.07 13.05 -13.36
N LYS A 100 -1.22 11.73 -13.49
CA LYS A 100 -2.50 11.08 -13.74
C LYS A 100 -3.50 11.29 -12.60
N ASP A 101 -3.03 11.29 -11.36
CA ASP A 101 -3.87 11.50 -10.21
C ASP A 101 -4.24 12.98 -10.02
N LEU A 102 -3.34 13.90 -10.33
CA LEU A 102 -3.56 15.34 -10.30
C LEU A 102 -4.70 15.71 -11.25
N GLU A 103 -4.62 15.30 -12.52
CA GLU A 103 -5.66 15.56 -13.52
C GLU A 103 -7.04 15.10 -13.01
N LYS A 104 -7.12 13.87 -12.47
CA LYS A 104 -8.38 13.30 -11.96
C LYS A 104 -8.93 14.04 -10.75
N VAL A 105 -8.07 14.34 -9.77
CA VAL A 105 -8.49 15.00 -8.53
C VAL A 105 -8.88 16.45 -8.81
N TYR A 106 -8.08 17.16 -9.61
CA TYR A 106 -8.32 18.53 -10.00
C TYR A 106 -9.63 18.67 -10.78
N ASN A 107 -9.83 17.89 -11.86
CA ASN A 107 -11.05 17.91 -12.67
C ASN A 107 -12.32 17.53 -11.90
N LYS A 108 -12.19 16.72 -10.83
CA LYS A 108 -13.30 16.42 -9.94
C LYS A 108 -13.64 17.62 -9.04
N ASN A 109 -12.62 18.31 -8.55
CA ASN A 109 -12.77 19.41 -7.60
C ASN A 109 -13.23 20.72 -8.27
N THR A 110 -12.88 20.96 -9.55
CA THR A 110 -13.33 22.15 -10.32
C THR A 110 -14.85 22.28 -10.37
N ARG A 111 -15.58 21.17 -10.23
CA ARG A 111 -17.06 21.15 -10.20
C ARG A 111 -17.66 21.78 -8.94
N LYS A 112 -16.86 21.97 -7.88
CA LYS A 112 -17.33 22.38 -6.56
C LYS A 112 -16.56 23.57 -5.97
N TYR A 113 -15.32 23.77 -6.42
CA TYR A 113 -14.39 24.71 -5.82
C TYR A 113 -13.69 25.51 -6.91
N THR A 114 -13.27 26.72 -6.57
CA THR A 114 -12.52 27.65 -7.43
C THR A 114 -11.35 28.27 -6.65
N GLY A 115 -10.44 28.94 -7.37
CA GLY A 115 -9.30 29.66 -6.78
C GLY A 115 -8.48 28.81 -5.80
N SER A 116 -8.05 29.42 -4.70
CA SER A 116 -7.21 28.75 -3.68
C SER A 116 -7.90 27.54 -3.03
N GLN A 117 -9.22 27.55 -2.92
CA GLN A 117 -9.95 26.42 -2.33
C GLN A 117 -9.87 25.18 -3.22
N LEU A 118 -9.92 25.34 -4.54
CA LEU A 118 -9.74 24.25 -5.51
C LEU A 118 -8.36 23.60 -5.34
N ILE A 119 -7.32 24.42 -5.20
CA ILE A 119 -5.94 23.96 -5.06
C ILE A 119 -5.75 23.22 -3.75
N ASN A 120 -6.20 23.80 -2.63
CA ASN A 120 -6.13 23.15 -1.32
C ASN A 120 -6.84 21.79 -1.31
N LYS A 121 -8.04 21.71 -1.90
CA LYS A 121 -8.77 20.44 -2.02
C LYS A 121 -8.10 19.43 -2.93
N THR A 122 -7.32 19.90 -3.91
CA THR A 122 -6.52 19.04 -4.78
C THR A 122 -5.31 18.49 -4.04
N ILE A 123 -4.59 19.33 -3.29
CA ILE A 123 -3.48 18.92 -2.41
C ILE A 123 -3.97 17.89 -1.39
N GLU A 124 -5.05 18.17 -0.66
CA GLU A 124 -5.65 17.22 0.29
C GLU A 124 -6.00 15.87 -0.36
N GLY A 125 -6.47 15.89 -1.61
CA GLY A 125 -6.78 14.68 -2.38
C GLY A 125 -5.55 13.86 -2.72
N LEU A 126 -4.46 14.51 -3.12
CA LEU A 126 -3.20 13.87 -3.46
C LEU A 126 -2.45 13.39 -2.21
N MET A 127 -2.47 14.14 -1.11
CA MET A 127 -1.93 13.68 0.17
C MET A 127 -2.62 12.40 0.65
N ARG A 128 -3.95 12.31 0.54
CA ARG A 128 -4.69 11.07 0.87
C ARG A 128 -4.33 9.89 -0.04
N LYS A 129 -3.84 10.16 -1.25
CA LYS A 129 -3.30 9.16 -2.17
C LYS A 129 -1.85 8.75 -1.84
N GLY A 130 -1.20 9.43 -0.89
CA GLY A 130 0.11 9.08 -0.36
C GLY A 130 1.30 9.75 -1.05
N TYR A 131 1.07 10.85 -1.77
CA TYR A 131 2.17 11.69 -2.27
C TYR A 131 2.65 12.66 -1.18
N THR A 132 3.94 12.98 -1.18
CA THR A 132 4.51 13.99 -0.29
C THR A 132 4.07 15.38 -0.72
N TYR A 133 4.00 16.31 0.24
CA TYR A 133 3.62 17.69 -0.05
C TYR A 133 4.55 18.33 -1.09
N ASP A 134 5.86 18.14 -0.96
CA ASP A 134 6.85 18.73 -1.87
C ASP A 134 6.67 18.24 -3.31
N LYS A 135 6.44 16.94 -3.51
CA LYS A 135 6.21 16.38 -4.85
C LYS A 135 4.88 16.89 -5.43
N ILE A 136 3.84 17.04 -4.60
CA ILE A 136 2.56 17.63 -5.02
C ILE A 136 2.76 19.08 -5.48
N LYS A 137 3.49 19.87 -4.69
CA LYS A 137 3.74 21.28 -4.97
C LYS A 137 4.50 21.46 -6.28
N SER A 138 5.62 20.73 -6.46
CA SER A 138 6.39 20.72 -7.71
C SER A 138 5.49 20.40 -8.91
N LYS A 139 4.64 19.38 -8.79
CA LYS A 139 3.78 18.96 -9.90
C LYS A 139 2.68 19.96 -10.25
N LEU A 140 2.15 20.67 -9.26
CA LEU A 140 1.17 21.73 -9.48
C LEU A 140 1.81 22.90 -10.26
N GLU A 141 3.00 23.33 -9.84
CA GLU A 141 3.78 24.39 -10.49
C GLU A 141 4.14 24.01 -11.94
N GLU A 142 4.66 22.80 -12.17
CA GLU A 142 4.94 22.26 -13.51
C GLU A 142 3.70 22.24 -14.42
N SER A 143 2.51 22.04 -13.84
CA SER A 143 1.24 22.00 -14.58
C SER A 143 0.62 23.39 -14.79
N GLY A 144 1.29 24.47 -14.35
CA GLY A 144 0.76 25.84 -14.40
C GLY A 144 -0.44 26.07 -13.47
N ILE A 145 -0.67 25.19 -12.49
CA ILE A 145 -1.74 25.30 -11.51
C ILE A 145 -1.17 26.06 -10.31
N ASN A 146 -1.04 27.37 -10.47
CA ASN A 146 -0.66 28.24 -9.36
C ASN A 146 -1.89 28.67 -8.56
N SER A 147 -1.73 28.74 -7.24
CA SER A 147 -2.57 29.61 -6.44
C SER A 147 -2.32 31.02 -6.96
N GLY A 148 -3.31 31.62 -7.61
CA GLY A 148 -3.27 33.01 -8.05
C GLY A 148 -3.14 33.94 -6.85
N THR A 149 -1.96 33.97 -6.26
CA THR A 149 -1.45 35.06 -5.43
C THR A 149 -0.40 35.77 -6.28
N GLU A 150 -0.83 36.34 -7.40
CA GLU A 150 -0.28 37.61 -7.83
C GLU A 150 -1.00 38.69 -7.00
N GLU A 151 -0.19 39.35 -6.17
CA GLU A 151 -0.32 40.70 -5.62
C GLU A 151 -1.53 41.07 -4.73
N ILE A 152 -1.21 41.41 -3.48
CA ILE A 152 -1.51 42.77 -2.99
C ILE A 152 -0.20 43.30 -2.41
N GLU A 153 0.27 44.43 -2.95
CA GLU A 153 1.36 45.27 -2.43
C GLU A 153 1.22 45.62 -0.94
#